data_AF-A0A920TUI5-F1
#
_entry.id   AF-A0A920TUI5-F1
#
_cell.length_a   1.000
_cell.length_b   1.000
_cell.length_c   1.000
_cell.angle_alpha   90.00
_cell.angle_beta   90.00
_cell.angle_gamma   90.00
#
_symmetry.space_group_name_H-M   'P 1'
#
loop_
_entity.id
_entity.type
_entity.pdbx_description
1 polymer ?
#
loop_
_entity_poly.entity_id
_entity_poly.type
_entity_poly.pdbx_seq_one_letter_code
_entity_poly.pdbx_strand_id
1 'polypeptide(L)'
;MITTPMAEGGYEAIGSMGNDAALAVLSDQNHLLFNYFKQLFAQVTNPPLDAIREELVTSAQSFIGSQQNLFTETPTHCRQLKLDSPIITNEELAKIRNSNVPGLKAKTIKSLFQSQSGAGSLKQALDNYANKFLKQ
;
A
#
# COMPACT_ATOMS: atom_id res chain seq x y z
N MET A 1 7.07 -14.00 16.09
CA MET A 1 6.21 -13.46 17.17
C MET A 1 5.10 -12.56 16.63
N ILE A 2 5.29 -11.78 15.56
CA ILE A 2 4.22 -10.94 15.00
C ILE A 2 3.35 -11.70 13.98
N THR A 3 3.95 -12.50 13.10
CA THR A 3 3.24 -13.18 11.99
C THR A 3 2.46 -14.43 12.38
N THR A 4 2.92 -15.17 13.37
CA THR A 4 2.29 -16.41 13.86
C THR A 4 0.82 -16.22 14.29
N PRO A 5 0.45 -15.26 15.17
CA PRO A 5 -0.95 -15.08 15.56
C PRO A 5 -1.85 -14.65 14.38
N MET A 6 -1.31 -13.88 13.42
CA MET A 6 -2.05 -13.53 12.20
C MET A 6 -2.35 -14.76 11.35
N ALA A 7 -1.41 -15.70 11.25
CA ALA A 7 -1.57 -16.92 10.48
C ALA A 7 -2.48 -17.95 11.16
N GLU A 8 -2.37 -18.12 12.47
CA GLU A 8 -3.12 -19.14 13.22
C GLU A 8 -4.50 -18.68 13.64
N GLY A 9 -4.62 -17.42 14.10
CA GLY A 9 -5.85 -16.88 14.70
C GLY A 9 -6.58 -15.85 13.84
N GLY A 10 -5.96 -15.32 12.78
CA GLY A 10 -6.57 -14.29 11.93
C GLY A 10 -6.65 -12.90 12.59
N TYR A 11 -5.97 -12.70 13.73
CA TYR A 11 -5.91 -11.42 14.43
C TYR A 11 -4.46 -10.96 14.58
N GLU A 12 -4.28 -9.65 14.69
CA GLU A 12 -2.95 -9.08 14.93
C GLU A 12 -2.40 -9.47 16.32
N ALA A 13 -1.07 -9.40 16.46
CA ALA A 13 -0.42 -9.70 17.72
C ALA A 13 -0.76 -8.64 18.77
N ILE A 14 -1.35 -9.06 19.90
CA ILE A 14 -1.62 -8.18 21.05
C ILE A 14 -0.42 -8.21 22.00
N GLY A 15 -0.01 -7.03 22.46
CA GLY A 15 1.04 -6.84 23.45
C GLY A 15 0.59 -5.98 24.62
N SER A 16 1.48 -5.73 25.57
CA SER A 16 1.25 -4.84 26.72
C SER A 16 2.47 -3.94 26.97
N MET A 17 2.29 -2.96 27.87
CA MET A 17 3.26 -1.90 28.19
C MET A 17 3.50 -0.88 27.06
N GLY A 18 4.15 0.22 27.42
CA GLY A 18 4.57 1.26 26.48
C GLY A 18 5.73 0.80 25.58
N ASN A 19 5.94 1.52 24.49
CA ASN A 19 7.12 1.34 23.66
C ASN A 19 8.28 2.20 24.18
N ASP A 20 9.15 1.59 24.98
CA ASP A 20 10.35 2.24 25.54
C ASP A 20 11.57 2.18 24.61
N ALA A 21 11.42 1.65 23.38
CA ALA A 21 12.49 1.65 22.40
C ALA A 21 12.79 3.08 21.93
N ALA A 22 14.07 3.35 21.62
CA ALA A 22 14.47 4.61 21.02
C ALA A 22 13.69 4.89 19.72
N LEU A 23 13.44 6.17 19.45
CA LEU A 23 12.90 6.58 18.15
C LEU A 23 13.82 6.08 17.04
N ALA A 24 13.26 5.69 15.90
CA ALA A 24 14.04 5.11 14.79
C ALA A 24 15.18 6.00 14.27
N VAL A 25 15.08 7.32 14.46
CA VAL A 25 16.13 8.29 14.10
C VAL A 25 17.25 8.40 15.14
N LEU A 26 17.00 7.98 16.38
CA LEU A 26 17.93 8.04 17.51
C LEU A 26 18.53 6.66 17.86
N SER A 27 18.09 5.61 17.18
CA SER A 27 18.49 4.23 17.46
C SER A 27 19.71 3.83 16.64
N ASP A 28 20.61 3.08 17.25
CA ASP A 28 21.77 2.47 16.57
C ASP A 28 21.40 1.20 15.78
N GLN A 29 20.12 0.81 15.76
CA GLN A 29 19.62 -0.38 15.06
C GLN A 29 19.11 -0.05 13.65
N ASN A 30 19.21 -1.04 12.75
CA ASN A 30 18.63 -0.93 11.41
C ASN A 30 17.10 -0.97 11.46
N HIS A 31 16.46 0.18 11.29
CA HIS A 31 15.00 0.29 11.22
C HIS A 31 14.47 0.28 9.78
N LEU A 32 13.29 -0.30 9.61
CA LEU A 32 12.54 -0.27 8.36
C LEU A 32 11.91 1.12 8.15
N LEU A 33 11.72 1.51 6.89
CA LEU A 33 11.23 2.85 6.53
C LEU A 33 9.89 3.20 7.22
N PHE A 34 8.99 2.23 7.38
CA PHE A 34 7.69 2.47 8.00
C PHE A 34 7.78 2.86 9.49
N ASN A 35 8.89 2.61 10.18
CA ASN A 35 9.05 3.01 11.58
C ASN A 35 9.19 4.53 11.76
N TYR A 36 9.56 5.24 10.70
CA TYR A 36 9.68 6.70 10.67
C TYR A 36 8.34 7.40 10.48
N PHE A 37 7.32 6.70 9.97
CA PHE A 37 5.97 7.23 9.81
C PHE A 37 5.12 6.89 11.04
N LYS A 38 4.42 7.88 11.60
CA LYS A 38 3.51 7.68 12.72
C LYS A 38 2.07 7.86 12.24
N GLN A 39 1.20 6.94 12.66
CA GLN A 39 -0.22 7.01 12.36
C GLN A 39 -0.82 8.23 13.05
N LEU A 40 -1.50 9.07 12.28
CA LEU A 40 -2.28 10.17 12.83
C LEU A 40 -3.62 9.63 13.33
N PHE A 41 -4.14 10.25 14.37
CA PHE A 41 -5.47 9.95 14.90
C PHE A 41 -6.24 11.24 15.16
N ALA A 42 -7.55 11.13 15.03
CA ALA A 42 -8.44 12.24 15.27
C ALA A 42 -8.57 12.51 16.79
N GLN A 43 -8.59 13.79 17.17
CA GLN A 43 -8.81 14.23 18.53
C GLN A 43 -9.73 15.45 18.52
N VAL A 44 -10.73 15.46 19.39
CA VAL A 44 -11.68 16.56 19.65
C VAL A 44 -12.56 16.96 18.45
N THR A 45 -11.94 17.36 17.34
CA THR A 45 -12.61 17.99 16.17
C THR A 45 -13.47 17.01 15.38
N ASN A 46 -13.10 15.73 15.35
CA ASN A 46 -13.88 14.67 14.73
C ASN A 46 -13.71 13.36 15.53
N PRO A 47 -14.79 12.64 15.84
CA PRO A 47 -14.71 11.38 16.59
C PRO A 47 -14.11 10.25 15.73
N PRO A 48 -13.34 9.30 16.30
CA PRO A 48 -12.96 8.08 15.62
C PRO A 48 -14.16 7.15 15.44
N LEU A 49 -14.13 6.32 14.39
CA LEU A 49 -15.13 5.27 14.14
C LEU A 49 -14.75 3.96 14.84
N ASP A 50 -15.75 3.18 15.25
CA ASP A 50 -15.54 1.83 15.79
C ASP A 50 -15.48 0.82 14.64
N ALA A 51 -14.27 0.38 14.25
CA ALA A 51 -14.08 -0.50 13.11
C ALA A 51 -14.76 -1.88 13.22
N ILE A 52 -15.18 -2.30 14.42
CA ILE A 52 -15.85 -3.60 14.65
C ILE A 52 -17.37 -3.39 14.67
N ARG A 53 -17.85 -2.43 15.46
CA ARG A 53 -19.30 -2.19 15.61
C ARG A 53 -19.91 -1.44 14.45
N GLU A 54 -19.12 -0.64 13.74
CA GLU A 54 -19.53 0.20 12.62
C GLU A 54 -18.91 -0.29 11.29
N GLU A 55 -18.61 -1.60 11.20
CA GLU A 55 -18.06 -2.22 9.98
C GLU A 55 -18.95 -1.97 8.76
N LEU A 56 -20.28 -1.98 8.93
CA LEU A 56 -21.25 -1.79 7.84
C LEU A 56 -21.16 -0.44 7.12
N VAL A 57 -20.59 0.59 7.76
CA VAL A 57 -20.39 1.93 7.16
C VAL A 57 -18.95 2.16 6.70
N THR A 58 -18.10 1.15 6.86
CA THR A 58 -16.68 1.19 6.48
C THR A 58 -16.43 0.23 5.31
N SER A 59 -15.48 0.57 4.43
CA SER A 59 -15.14 -0.31 3.30
C SER A 59 -13.65 -0.23 2.98
N ALA A 60 -13.04 -1.40 2.77
CA ALA A 60 -11.68 -1.54 2.24
C ALA A 60 -11.65 -1.71 0.71
N GLN A 61 -12.80 -1.61 0.04
CA GLN A 61 -12.89 -1.80 -1.40
C GLN A 61 -12.07 -0.72 -2.12
N SER A 62 -11.40 -1.13 -3.19
CA SER A 62 -10.58 -0.25 -4.02
C SER A 62 -10.86 -0.49 -5.50
N PHE A 63 -10.54 0.51 -6.32
CA PHE A 63 -10.71 0.44 -7.76
C PHE A 63 -9.40 0.77 -8.46
N ILE A 64 -8.98 -0.09 -9.39
CA ILE A 64 -7.77 0.08 -10.20
C ILE A 64 -8.15 0.29 -11.66
N GLY A 65 -7.68 1.39 -12.25
CA GLY A 65 -7.89 1.68 -13.67
C GLY A 65 -7.79 3.18 -13.95
N SER A 66 -8.02 3.56 -15.20
CA SER A 66 -8.02 4.98 -15.59
C SER A 66 -9.21 5.70 -14.97
N GLN A 67 -8.94 6.75 -14.20
CA GLN A 67 -9.96 7.70 -13.78
C GLN A 67 -10.33 8.59 -14.97
N GLN A 68 -11.62 8.78 -15.17
CA GLN A 68 -12.16 9.62 -16.24
C GLN A 68 -12.51 11.02 -15.68
N ASN A 69 -12.96 11.91 -16.56
CA ASN A 69 -13.37 13.26 -16.16
C ASN A 69 -14.66 13.22 -15.34
N LEU A 70 -14.59 13.69 -14.10
CA LEU A 70 -15.70 13.73 -13.14
C LEU A 70 -16.95 14.47 -13.65
N PHE A 71 -16.79 15.47 -14.53
CA PHE A 71 -17.90 16.28 -15.03
C PHE A 71 -18.63 15.67 -16.23
N THR A 72 -18.22 14.48 -16.68
CA THR A 72 -18.81 13.80 -17.83
C THR A 72 -19.28 12.42 -17.45
N GLU A 73 -20.50 12.05 -17.82
CA GLU A 73 -21.03 10.72 -17.52
C GLU A 73 -20.91 9.82 -18.74
N THR A 74 -20.02 8.82 -18.68
CA THR A 74 -19.81 7.88 -19.79
C THR A 74 -19.64 6.45 -19.29
N PRO A 75 -19.99 5.43 -20.10
CA PRO A 75 -19.76 4.03 -19.75
C PRO A 75 -18.28 3.66 -19.53
N THR A 76 -17.33 4.51 -19.96
CA THR A 76 -15.90 4.27 -19.74
C THR A 76 -15.50 4.43 -18.28
N HIS A 77 -16.29 5.13 -17.45
CA HIS A 77 -16.05 5.27 -16.01
C HIS A 77 -16.05 3.91 -15.29
N CYS A 78 -16.90 2.99 -15.73
CA CYS A 78 -17.04 1.66 -15.14
C CYS A 78 -15.92 0.69 -15.55
N ARG A 79 -14.98 1.09 -16.43
CA ARG A 79 -13.87 0.24 -16.89
C ARG A 79 -12.73 0.23 -15.88
N GLN A 80 -13.02 -0.26 -14.68
CA GLN A 80 -12.08 -0.39 -13.57
C GLN A 80 -12.14 -1.80 -12.98
N LEU A 81 -11.02 -2.27 -12.45
CA LEU A 81 -10.97 -3.48 -11.64
C LEU A 81 -11.41 -3.12 -10.23
N LYS A 82 -12.53 -3.70 -9.80
CA LYS A 82 -12.96 -3.65 -8.41
C LYS A 82 -12.16 -4.69 -7.60
N LEU A 83 -11.57 -4.25 -6.51
CA LEU A 83 -10.95 -5.08 -5.48
C LEU A 83 -11.76 -4.98 -4.20
N ASP A 84 -11.98 -6.11 -3.54
CA ASP A 84 -12.69 -6.10 -2.25
C ASP A 84 -11.79 -5.63 -1.09
N SER A 85 -10.47 -5.74 -1.25
CA SER A 85 -9.45 -5.31 -0.31
C SER A 85 -8.20 -4.84 -1.06
N PRO A 86 -7.39 -3.92 -0.51
CA PRO A 86 -6.07 -3.60 -1.06
C PRO A 86 -5.06 -4.76 -0.93
N ILE A 87 -5.35 -5.76 -0.11
CA ILE A 87 -4.52 -6.95 0.06
C ILE A 87 -4.94 -7.97 -0.99
N ILE A 88 -4.01 -8.33 -1.87
CA ILE A 88 -4.23 -9.32 -2.93
C ILE A 88 -3.25 -10.48 -2.80
N THR A 89 -3.72 -11.66 -3.18
CA THR A 89 -2.94 -12.89 -3.24
C THR A 89 -2.04 -12.92 -4.49
N ASN A 90 -1.07 -13.83 -4.49
CA ASN A 90 -0.22 -14.05 -5.66
C ASN A 90 -1.03 -14.47 -6.91
N GLU A 91 -2.11 -15.22 -6.72
CA GLU A 91 -2.99 -15.65 -7.81
C GLU A 91 -3.76 -14.48 -8.41
N GLU A 92 -4.33 -13.61 -7.57
CA GLU A 92 -5.03 -12.40 -8.01
C GLU A 92 -4.06 -11.44 -8.73
N LEU A 93 -2.86 -11.26 -8.20
CA LEU A 93 -1.82 -10.46 -8.86
C LEU A 93 -1.44 -11.05 -10.23
N ALA A 94 -1.35 -12.37 -10.35
CA ALA A 94 -1.09 -13.03 -11.63
C ALA A 94 -2.24 -12.84 -12.63
N LYS A 95 -3.50 -12.90 -12.16
CA LYS A 95 -4.69 -12.58 -12.99
C LYS A 95 -4.64 -11.14 -13.49
N ILE A 96 -4.30 -10.17 -12.63
CA ILE A 96 -4.16 -8.77 -13.03
C ILE A 96 -3.04 -8.61 -14.07
N ARG A 97 -1.89 -9.25 -13.85
CA ARG A 97 -0.73 -9.18 -14.76
C ARG A 97 -1.04 -9.70 -16.16
N ASN A 98 -1.85 -10.76 -16.26
CA ASN A 98 -2.20 -11.42 -17.51
C ASN A 98 -3.58 -11.00 -18.06
N SER A 99 -4.19 -9.97 -17.48
CA SER A 99 -5.51 -9.49 -17.90
C SER A 99 -5.45 -8.88 -19.29
N ASN A 100 -6.33 -9.34 -20.18
CA ASN A 100 -6.52 -8.79 -21.52
C ASN A 100 -7.81 -7.95 -21.63
N VAL A 101 -8.33 -7.46 -20.51
CA VAL A 101 -9.55 -6.64 -20.50
C VAL A 101 -9.30 -5.31 -21.22
N PRO A 102 -10.11 -4.95 -22.22
CA PRO A 102 -9.92 -3.70 -22.96
C PRO A 102 -9.90 -2.46 -22.04
N GLY A 103 -8.86 -1.64 -22.20
CA GLY A 103 -8.68 -0.42 -21.40
C GLY A 103 -7.90 -0.62 -20.09
N LEU A 104 -7.58 -1.85 -19.71
CA LEU A 104 -6.72 -2.15 -18.56
C LEU A 104 -5.40 -2.74 -19.07
N LYS A 105 -4.28 -2.07 -18.74
CA LYS A 105 -2.94 -2.52 -19.09
C LYS A 105 -2.12 -2.68 -17.82
N ALA A 106 -1.55 -3.87 -17.64
CA ALA A 106 -0.63 -4.13 -16.55
C ALA A 106 0.82 -4.09 -17.05
N LYS A 107 1.72 -3.48 -16.26
CA LYS A 107 3.15 -3.49 -16.55
C LYS A 107 3.94 -3.70 -15.26
N THR A 108 4.90 -4.60 -15.28
CA THR A 108 5.79 -4.85 -14.14
C THR A 108 7.02 -3.95 -14.25
N ILE A 109 7.25 -3.10 -13.25
CA ILE A 109 8.42 -2.23 -13.15
C ILE A 109 9.33 -2.76 -12.05
N LYS A 110 10.60 -3.00 -12.37
CA LYS A 110 11.59 -3.45 -11.38
C LYS A 110 12.00 -2.27 -10.49
N SER A 111 11.90 -2.44 -9.17
CA SER A 111 12.32 -1.47 -8.13
C SER A 111 13.68 -1.81 -7.49
N LEU A 112 14.51 -2.60 -8.18
CA LEU A 112 15.84 -3.02 -7.70
C LEU A 112 16.91 -1.98 -8.04
N PHE A 113 17.95 -1.90 -7.21
CA PHE A 113 19.14 -1.10 -7.46
C PHE A 113 20.42 -1.88 -7.12
N GLN A 114 21.54 -1.49 -7.73
CA GLN A 114 22.82 -2.15 -7.49
C GLN A 114 23.51 -1.54 -6.26
N SER A 115 23.72 -2.34 -5.22
CA SER A 115 24.29 -1.88 -3.94
C SER A 115 25.76 -1.48 -4.04
N GLN A 116 26.52 -2.08 -4.97
CA GLN A 116 27.96 -1.85 -5.14
C GLN A 116 28.29 -0.61 -5.99
N SER A 117 27.30 0.10 -6.53
CA SER A 117 27.51 1.22 -7.46
C SER A 117 27.92 2.55 -6.80
N GLY A 118 28.36 2.51 -5.54
CA GLY A 118 28.82 3.69 -4.80
C GLY A 118 27.69 4.58 -4.27
N ALA A 119 28.09 5.71 -3.67
CA ALA A 119 27.18 6.68 -3.08
C ALA A 119 26.25 7.30 -4.14
N GLY A 120 24.97 7.44 -3.81
CA GLY A 120 23.96 8.02 -4.72
C GLY A 120 23.29 7.01 -5.66
N SER A 121 23.71 5.74 -5.67
CA SER A 121 23.12 4.66 -6.48
C SER A 121 21.61 4.49 -6.24
N LEU A 122 21.15 4.55 -4.98
CA LEU A 122 19.73 4.49 -4.65
C LEU A 122 18.95 5.69 -5.23
N LYS A 123 19.50 6.90 -5.14
CA LYS A 123 18.88 8.11 -5.70
C LYS A 123 18.71 7.97 -7.22
N GLN A 124 19.77 7.57 -7.92
CA GLN A 124 19.71 7.34 -9.37
C GLN A 124 18.68 6.25 -9.74
N ALA A 125 18.59 5.19 -8.93
CA ALA A 125 17.59 4.14 -9.16
C ALA A 125 16.15 4.65 -8.98
N LEU A 126 15.90 5.50 -7.98
CA LEU A 126 14.61 6.15 -7.77
C LEU A 126 14.26 7.11 -8.93
N ASP A 127 15.21 7.92 -9.38
CA ASP A 127 15.03 8.83 -10.53
C ASP A 127 14.70 8.03 -11.80
N ASN A 128 15.42 6.93 -12.03
CA ASN A 128 15.17 6.02 -13.16
C ASN A 128 13.80 5.32 -13.04
N TYR A 129 13.38 4.95 -11.83
CA TYR A 129 12.08 4.36 -11.57
C TYR A 129 10.95 5.35 -11.89
N ALA A 130 11.05 6.58 -11.39
CA ALA A 130 10.08 7.65 -11.67
C ALA A 130 9.97 7.94 -13.17
N ASN A 131 11.11 8.04 -13.87
CA ASN A 131 11.14 8.27 -15.32
C ASN A 131 10.51 7.11 -16.12
N LYS A 132 10.67 5.86 -15.68
CA LYS A 132 10.01 4.71 -16.31
C LYS A 132 8.51 4.70 -16.11
N PHE A 133 8.02 5.26 -15.01
CA PHE A 133 6.59 5.39 -14.73
C PHE A 133 5.95 6.47 -15.62
N LEU A 134 6.58 7.64 -15.74
CA LEU A 134 6.06 8.78 -16.52
C LEU A 134 6.04 8.57 -18.04
N LYS A 135 6.87 7.67 -18.58
CA LYS A 135 6.95 7.37 -20.01
C LYS A 135 5.95 6.28 -20.47
N GLN A 136 4.97 5.92 -19.64
CA GLN A 136 3.93 4.94 -19.93
C GLN A 136 2.62 5.64 -20.20
#